data_AF-A0A955WKU9-F1
#
_entry.id   AF-A0A955WKU9-F1
#
_cell.length_a   1.000
_cell.length_b   1.000
_cell.length_c   1.000
_cell.angle_alpha   90.00
_cell.angle_beta   90.00
_cell.angle_gamma   90.00
#
_symmetry.space_group_name_H-M   'P 1'
#
loop_
_entity.id
_entity.type
_entity.pdbx_description
1 polymer ?
#
loop_
_entity_poly.entity_id
_entity_poly.type
_entity_poly.pdbx_seq_one_letter_code
_entity_poly.pdbx_strand_id
1 'polypeptide(L)'
;AAEAPPTPADRADRASAPPEPRPSPATESAPPPPEAPPQPEGPAPIPWEHAGERNEAEAFVHTVREALLGPQRFMGRVPWIREDLRAPLLFAVLAGGLGHLGLVIQTMFLPAEALSNMQLPALPGVSPVALLLLTMPFVPLLVTGLLFFESTAAHVLLRLIGAAPRPFEATFRVFAYAEVASLLLLVPIVGPYAQKFYVVFLLLTGLRLAQGAGLPASLIALVPVVLRQMVQM
;
A
#
# COMPACT_ATOMS: atom_id res chain seq x y z
N ALA A 1 -61.61 -76.65 58.98
CA ALA A 1 -60.30 -76.62 59.64
C ALA A 1 -59.31 -76.03 58.64
N ALA A 2 -58.49 -75.08 59.08
CA ALA A 2 -57.70 -74.18 58.24
C ALA A 2 -56.68 -74.91 57.35
N GLU A 3 -56.67 -74.58 56.05
CA GLU A 3 -55.68 -75.06 55.09
C GLU A 3 -54.74 -73.89 54.74
N ALA A 4 -53.44 -74.16 54.84
CA ALA A 4 -52.34 -73.20 54.90
C ALA A 4 -52.08 -72.48 53.56
N PRO A 5 -51.46 -71.27 53.57
CA PRO A 5 -51.12 -70.55 52.35
C PRO A 5 -50.00 -71.27 51.56
N PRO A 6 -50.01 -71.22 50.22
CA PRO A 6 -48.98 -71.84 49.39
C PRO A 6 -47.63 -71.12 49.49
N THR A 7 -46.58 -71.93 49.51
CA THR A 7 -45.15 -71.61 49.60
C THR A 7 -44.63 -70.83 48.37
N PRO A 8 -43.67 -69.90 48.53
CA PRO A 8 -43.13 -69.10 47.44
C PRO A 8 -42.03 -69.89 46.71
N ALA A 9 -42.40 -70.83 45.84
CA ALA A 9 -41.44 -71.64 45.09
C ALA A 9 -41.86 -71.93 43.64
N ASP A 10 -42.73 -71.11 43.05
CA ASP A 10 -43.25 -71.33 41.69
C ASP A 10 -43.25 -70.07 40.82
N ARG A 11 -42.13 -69.33 40.87
CA ARG A 11 -41.90 -68.18 39.96
C ARG A 11 -40.42 -68.08 39.54
N ALA A 12 -39.77 -69.22 39.38
CA ALA A 12 -38.55 -69.33 38.60
C ALA A 12 -38.92 -69.97 37.25
N ASP A 13 -38.31 -69.51 36.17
CA ASP A 13 -38.42 -70.06 34.81
C ASP A 13 -39.66 -69.73 33.97
N ARG A 14 -39.93 -68.44 33.77
CA ARG A 14 -40.39 -67.94 32.47
C ARG A 14 -39.89 -66.52 32.22
N ALA A 15 -38.81 -66.42 31.42
CA ALA A 15 -38.63 -65.45 30.32
C ALA A 15 -37.14 -65.23 30.05
N SER A 16 -36.52 -66.18 29.37
CA SER A 16 -35.24 -65.97 28.68
C SER A 16 -35.52 -65.38 27.30
N ALA A 17 -35.31 -64.09 27.13
CA ALA A 17 -34.93 -63.46 25.86
C ALA A 17 -34.39 -62.05 26.13
N PRO A 18 -33.13 -61.72 25.76
CA PRO A 18 -32.66 -60.34 25.73
C PRO A 18 -33.49 -59.52 24.74
N PRO A 19 -33.78 -58.24 24.99
CA PRO A 19 -34.42 -57.38 24.00
C PRO A 19 -33.49 -57.24 22.78
N GLU A 20 -34.04 -57.44 21.58
CA GLU A 20 -33.33 -57.17 20.33
C GLU A 20 -32.82 -55.71 20.33
N PRO A 21 -31.58 -55.46 19.87
CA PRO A 21 -31.10 -54.09 19.72
C PRO A 21 -31.96 -53.40 18.65
N ARG A 22 -32.67 -52.34 19.06
CA ARG A 22 -33.39 -51.45 18.15
C ARG A 22 -32.46 -51.02 17.00
N PRO A 23 -32.88 -51.10 15.72
CA PRO A 23 -32.08 -50.53 14.66
C PRO A 23 -31.87 -49.04 14.93
N SER A 24 -30.61 -48.61 14.97
CA SER A 24 -30.28 -47.18 15.02
C SER A 24 -30.98 -46.48 13.85
N PRO A 25 -31.59 -45.31 14.05
CA PRO A 25 -32.05 -44.52 12.93
C PRO A 25 -30.83 -44.29 12.04
N ALA A 26 -30.92 -44.75 10.79
CA ALA A 26 -29.95 -44.44 9.77
C ALA A 26 -29.70 -42.93 9.84
N THR A 27 -28.44 -42.54 10.02
CA THR A 27 -28.03 -41.16 9.86
C THR A 27 -28.37 -40.76 8.43
N GLU A 28 -29.54 -40.16 8.25
CA GLU A 28 -29.89 -39.43 7.06
C GLU A 28 -28.80 -38.36 6.93
N SER A 29 -27.88 -38.57 5.98
CA SER A 29 -26.82 -37.62 5.68
C SER A 29 -27.47 -36.28 5.42
N ALA A 30 -27.33 -35.37 6.39
CA ALA A 30 -27.73 -34.00 6.23
C ALA A 30 -27.07 -33.47 4.93
N PRO A 31 -27.81 -32.74 4.07
CA PRO A 31 -27.22 -32.14 2.90
C PRO A 31 -26.00 -31.31 3.32
N PRO A 32 -24.91 -31.30 2.51
CA PRO A 32 -23.74 -30.52 2.83
C PRO A 32 -24.16 -29.06 3.10
N PRO A 33 -23.56 -28.39 4.10
CA PRO A 33 -23.85 -26.99 4.38
C PRO A 33 -23.78 -26.19 3.08
N PRO A 34 -24.70 -25.24 2.84
CA PRO A 34 -24.60 -24.35 1.70
C PRO A 34 -23.19 -23.78 1.65
N GLU A 35 -22.52 -23.95 0.51
CA GLU A 35 -21.21 -23.40 0.27
C GLU A 35 -21.26 -21.92 0.65
N ALA A 36 -20.49 -21.54 1.67
CA ALA A 36 -20.51 -20.18 2.17
C ALA A 36 -20.29 -19.24 0.98
N PRO A 37 -21.09 -18.16 0.82
CA PRO A 37 -20.88 -17.21 -0.26
C PRO A 37 -19.39 -16.85 -0.33
N PRO A 38 -18.76 -16.81 -1.52
CA PRO A 38 -17.36 -16.46 -1.63
C PRO A 38 -17.13 -15.21 -0.80
N GLN A 39 -16.28 -15.34 0.22
CA GLN A 39 -15.97 -14.20 1.08
C GLN A 39 -15.55 -13.07 0.15
N PRO A 40 -16.05 -11.83 0.35
CA PRO A 40 -15.71 -10.73 -0.53
C PRO A 40 -14.20 -10.69 -0.62
N GLU A 41 -13.68 -10.98 -1.82
CA GLU A 41 -12.26 -10.90 -2.11
C GLU A 41 -11.81 -9.53 -1.58
N GLY A 42 -10.80 -9.54 -0.72
CA GLY A 42 -10.25 -8.31 -0.17
C GLY A 42 -9.92 -7.31 -1.29
N PRO A 43 -9.72 -6.02 -0.98
CA PRO A 43 -9.43 -5.02 -1.99
C PRO A 43 -8.38 -5.52 -2.98
N ALA A 44 -8.71 -5.50 -4.27
CA ALA A 44 -7.86 -6.08 -5.31
C ALA A 44 -6.41 -5.59 -5.16
N PRO A 45 -5.43 -6.50 -5.12
CA PRO A 45 -4.07 -6.20 -4.73
C PRO A 45 -3.41 -5.14 -5.61
N ILE A 46 -2.45 -4.41 -5.05
CA ILE A 46 -1.63 -3.47 -5.83
C ILE A 46 -0.80 -4.27 -6.84
N PRO A 47 -0.88 -3.95 -8.16
CA PRO A 47 -0.26 -4.77 -9.19
C PRO A 47 1.24 -4.98 -8.99
N TRP A 48 1.96 -3.91 -8.62
CA TRP A 48 3.39 -3.91 -8.34
C TRP A 48 3.80 -4.82 -7.18
N GLU A 49 2.97 -4.96 -6.15
CA GLU A 49 3.30 -5.81 -4.98
C GLU A 49 3.14 -7.30 -5.25
N HIS A 50 2.46 -7.66 -6.34
CA HIS A 50 2.20 -9.05 -6.74
C HIS A 50 2.77 -9.32 -8.13
N ALA A 51 3.87 -8.62 -8.47
CA ALA A 51 4.56 -8.82 -9.73
C ALA A 51 5.09 -10.26 -9.91
N GLY A 52 5.21 -11.06 -8.84
CA GLY A 52 5.61 -12.47 -8.94
C GLY A 52 4.72 -13.36 -9.83
N GLU A 53 3.50 -12.92 -10.14
CA GLU A 53 2.57 -13.60 -11.07
C GLU A 53 2.44 -12.90 -12.44
N ARG A 54 3.08 -11.74 -12.62
CA ARG A 54 2.98 -10.88 -13.83
C ARG A 54 4.36 -10.50 -14.36
N ASN A 55 4.43 -9.92 -15.56
CA ASN A 55 5.65 -9.22 -15.98
C ASN A 55 5.87 -7.97 -15.09
N GLU A 56 7.04 -7.80 -14.49
CA GLU A 56 7.34 -6.68 -13.58
C GLU A 56 7.11 -5.31 -14.24
N ALA A 57 7.43 -5.18 -15.53
CA ALA A 57 7.19 -3.95 -16.28
C ALA A 57 5.69 -3.66 -16.46
N GLU A 58 4.89 -4.69 -16.73
CA GLU A 58 3.44 -4.58 -16.84
C GLU A 58 2.81 -4.21 -15.49
N ALA A 59 3.28 -4.83 -14.41
CA ALA A 59 2.86 -4.52 -13.05
C ALA A 59 3.18 -3.07 -12.67
N PHE A 60 4.35 -2.56 -13.06
CA PHE A 60 4.71 -1.16 -12.89
C PHE A 60 3.76 -0.24 -13.66
N VAL A 61 3.58 -0.46 -14.97
CA VAL A 61 2.73 0.37 -15.83
C VAL A 61 1.28 0.38 -15.33
N HIS A 62 0.75 -0.77 -14.90
CA HIS A 62 -0.60 -0.84 -14.35
C HIS A 62 -0.73 -0.05 -13.05
N THR A 63 0.25 -0.16 -12.16
CA THR A 63 0.29 0.60 -10.90
C THR A 63 0.38 2.10 -11.16
N VAL A 64 1.23 2.53 -12.10
CA VAL A 64 1.35 3.92 -12.54
C VAL A 64 0.01 4.44 -13.05
N ARG A 65 -0.65 3.69 -13.95
CA ARG A 65 -1.93 4.08 -14.53
C ARG A 65 -3.01 4.24 -13.47
N GLU A 66 -3.13 3.28 -12.56
CA GLU A 66 -4.11 3.35 -11.47
C GLU A 66 -3.84 4.51 -10.52
N ALA A 67 -2.58 4.75 -10.16
CA ALA A 67 -2.20 5.82 -9.24
C ALA A 67 -2.37 7.22 -9.86
N LEU A 68 -2.08 7.40 -11.16
CA LEU A 68 -2.26 8.67 -11.86
C LEU A 68 -3.71 8.97 -12.26
N LEU A 69 -4.49 7.95 -12.65
CA LEU A 69 -5.84 8.17 -13.17
C LEU A 69 -6.94 7.98 -12.12
N GLY A 70 -6.68 7.19 -11.08
CA GLY A 70 -7.64 6.89 -10.02
C GLY A 70 -7.04 6.99 -8.62
N PRO A 71 -6.35 8.09 -8.24
CA PRO A 71 -5.53 8.20 -7.03
C PRO A 71 -6.28 7.89 -5.74
N GLN A 72 -7.53 8.32 -5.59
CA GLN A 72 -8.35 8.03 -4.40
C GLN A 72 -8.65 6.53 -4.27
N ARG A 73 -9.08 5.90 -5.37
CA ARG A 73 -9.35 4.45 -5.43
C ARG A 73 -8.08 3.64 -5.27
N PHE A 74 -6.97 4.10 -5.85
CA PHE A 74 -5.66 3.47 -5.72
C PHE A 74 -5.18 3.52 -4.28
N MET A 75 -5.11 4.72 -3.68
CA MET A 75 -4.67 4.89 -2.30
C MET A 75 -5.57 4.10 -1.34
N GLY A 76 -6.90 4.07 -1.55
CA GLY A 76 -7.81 3.28 -0.72
C GLY A 76 -7.57 1.76 -0.73
N ARG A 77 -6.85 1.23 -1.73
CA ARG A 77 -6.47 -0.18 -1.82
C ARG A 77 -5.04 -0.47 -1.37
N VAL A 78 -4.22 0.55 -1.11
CA VAL A 78 -2.85 0.33 -0.65
C VAL A 78 -2.91 -0.38 0.70
N PRO A 79 -2.25 -1.54 0.84
CA PRO A 79 -2.24 -2.26 2.10
C PRO A 79 -1.30 -1.55 3.08
N TRP A 80 -1.87 -0.94 4.11
CA TRP A 80 -1.15 -0.06 5.04
C TRP A 80 -0.25 -0.79 6.04
N ILE A 81 -0.43 -2.11 6.19
CA ILE A 81 0.29 -2.97 7.11
C ILE A 81 0.57 -4.29 6.38
N ARG A 82 1.81 -4.52 5.97
CA ARG A 82 2.32 -5.78 5.37
C ARG A 82 3.62 -6.25 5.99
N GLU A 83 4.20 -5.49 6.91
CA GLU A 83 5.50 -5.78 7.53
C GLU A 83 6.66 -5.77 6.52
N ASP A 84 6.49 -5.10 5.37
CA ASP A 84 7.51 -4.91 4.35
C ASP A 84 7.50 -3.50 3.76
N LEU A 85 8.70 -2.96 3.53
CA LEU A 85 8.90 -1.69 2.82
C LEU A 85 9.57 -1.89 1.45
N ARG A 86 9.91 -3.13 1.09
CA ARG A 86 10.73 -3.41 -0.10
C ARG A 86 9.97 -3.08 -1.38
N ALA A 87 8.76 -3.59 -1.54
CA ALA A 87 7.96 -3.34 -2.72
C ALA A 87 7.69 -1.84 -2.95
N PRO A 88 7.15 -1.08 -1.97
CA PRO A 88 6.94 0.36 -2.14
C PRO A 88 8.25 1.13 -2.38
N LEU A 89 9.35 0.77 -1.71
CA LEU A 89 10.65 1.42 -1.93
C LEU A 89 11.15 1.23 -3.37
N LEU A 90 11.10 0.01 -3.90
CA LEU A 90 11.52 -0.26 -5.28
C LEU A 90 10.66 0.49 -6.30
N PHE A 91 9.35 0.62 -6.04
CA PHE A 91 8.46 1.43 -6.86
C PHE A 91 8.91 2.89 -6.88
N ALA A 92 9.15 3.45 -5.70
CA ALA A 92 9.57 4.84 -5.51
C ALA A 92 10.90 5.14 -6.21
N VAL A 93 11.89 4.24 -6.04
CA VAL A 93 13.20 4.36 -6.70
C VAL A 93 13.07 4.30 -8.21
N LEU A 94 12.24 3.41 -8.75
CA LEU A 94 12.04 3.29 -10.19
C LEU A 94 11.32 4.53 -10.76
N ALA A 95 10.22 4.95 -10.15
CA ALA A 95 9.45 6.13 -10.57
C ALA A 95 10.27 7.44 -10.44
N GLY A 96 10.97 7.61 -9.32
CA GLY A 96 11.87 8.74 -9.09
C GLY A 96 13.06 8.75 -10.05
N GLY A 97 13.64 7.58 -10.34
CA GLY A 97 14.71 7.44 -11.32
C GLY A 97 14.29 7.81 -12.75
N LEU A 98 13.11 7.34 -13.18
CA LEU A 98 12.50 7.72 -14.46
C LEU A 98 12.19 9.22 -14.51
N GLY A 99 11.72 9.81 -13.41
CA GLY A 99 11.50 11.25 -13.30
C GLY A 99 12.79 12.07 -13.43
N HIS A 100 13.86 11.65 -12.76
CA HIS A 100 15.19 12.30 -12.89
C HIS A 100 15.74 12.19 -14.31
N LEU A 101 15.56 11.03 -14.97
CA LEU A 101 15.91 10.89 -16.38
C LEU A 101 15.13 11.88 -17.26
N GLY A 102 13.82 12.04 -17.01
CA GLY A 102 13.01 13.06 -17.67
C GLY A 102 13.58 14.47 -17.50
N LEU A 103 13.98 14.82 -16.27
CA LEU A 103 14.61 16.11 -15.99
C LEU A 103 15.92 16.29 -16.77
N VAL A 104 16.82 15.30 -16.76
CA VAL A 104 18.07 15.32 -17.54
C VAL A 104 17.80 15.59 -19.02
N ILE A 105 16.88 14.83 -19.62
CA ILE A 105 16.52 14.97 -21.03
C ILE A 105 16.01 16.38 -21.30
N GLN A 106 15.09 16.90 -20.48
CA GLN A 106 14.57 18.25 -20.68
C GLN A 106 15.65 19.33 -20.59
N THR A 107 16.55 19.22 -19.62
CA THR A 107 17.63 20.19 -19.44
C THR A 107 18.60 20.21 -20.62
N MET A 108 18.77 19.10 -21.36
CA MET A 108 19.58 19.07 -22.58
C MET A 108 19.00 19.90 -23.73
N PHE A 109 17.68 20.13 -23.75
CA PHE A 109 17.00 20.89 -24.80
C PHE A 109 16.70 22.35 -24.42
N LEU A 110 17.08 22.79 -23.22
CA LEU A 110 16.88 24.17 -22.81
C LEU A 110 17.96 25.10 -23.40
N PRO A 111 17.60 26.33 -23.80
CA PRO A 111 18.56 27.33 -24.22
C PRO A 111 19.41 27.80 -23.02
N ALA A 112 20.65 28.25 -23.27
CA ALA A 112 21.61 28.61 -22.23
C ALA A 112 21.08 29.71 -21.30
N GLU A 113 20.30 30.65 -21.84
CA GLU A 113 19.64 31.71 -21.10
C GLU A 113 18.61 31.14 -20.11
N ALA A 114 17.82 30.16 -20.53
CA ALA A 114 16.85 29.50 -19.64
C ALA A 114 17.56 28.70 -18.54
N LEU A 115 18.65 28.00 -18.87
CA LEU A 115 19.51 27.32 -17.91
C LEU A 115 20.13 28.29 -16.88
N SER A 116 20.56 29.48 -17.32
CA SER A 116 21.12 30.50 -16.42
C SER A 116 20.09 31.10 -15.46
N ASN A 117 18.81 31.11 -15.87
CA ASN A 117 17.70 31.58 -15.06
C ASN A 117 17.15 30.50 -14.12
N MET A 118 17.36 29.23 -14.44
CA MET A 118 17.10 28.14 -13.51
C MET A 118 18.18 28.21 -12.42
N GLN A 119 17.76 28.49 -11.18
CA GLN A 119 18.62 28.57 -10.00
C GLN A 119 19.13 27.18 -9.57
N LEU A 120 19.65 26.41 -10.53
CA LEU A 120 20.19 25.08 -10.30
C LEU A 120 21.44 25.22 -9.44
N PRO A 121 21.71 24.25 -8.54
CA PRO A 121 22.97 24.19 -7.81
C PRO A 121 24.12 24.27 -8.81
N ALA A 122 24.92 25.34 -8.74
CA ALA A 122 26.01 25.55 -9.67
C ALA A 122 27.33 25.18 -9.01
N LEU A 123 28.05 24.24 -9.60
CA LEU A 123 29.47 24.04 -9.31
C LEU A 123 30.28 24.82 -10.35
N PRO A 124 31.23 25.68 -9.95
CA PRO A 124 32.06 26.42 -10.90
C PRO A 124 32.70 25.49 -11.92
N GLY A 125 32.51 25.76 -13.21
CA GLY A 125 33.06 24.96 -14.32
C GLY A 125 32.26 23.70 -14.68
N VAL A 126 31.14 23.41 -14.02
CA VAL A 126 30.27 22.26 -14.34
C VAL A 126 28.95 22.77 -14.92
N SER A 127 28.59 22.31 -16.12
CA SER A 127 27.29 22.65 -16.70
C SER A 127 26.15 21.97 -15.92
N PRO A 128 24.94 22.55 -15.86
CA PRO A 128 23.84 21.93 -15.13
C PRO A 128 23.47 20.53 -15.66
N VAL A 129 23.59 20.30 -16.97
CA VAL A 129 23.44 18.97 -17.58
C VAL A 129 24.51 18.01 -17.06
N ALA A 130 25.77 18.43 -17.00
CA ALA A 130 26.85 17.60 -16.47
C ALA A 130 26.65 17.26 -14.99
N LEU A 131 26.13 18.19 -14.19
CA LEU A 131 25.80 17.95 -12.79
C LEU A 131 24.66 16.93 -12.63
N LEU A 132 23.60 17.04 -13.43
CA LEU A 132 22.48 16.08 -13.39
C LEU A 132 22.92 14.67 -13.84
N LEU A 133 23.83 14.58 -14.81
CA LEU A 133 24.43 13.30 -15.22
C LEU A 133 25.35 12.72 -14.13
N LEU A 134 26.14 13.57 -13.46
CA LEU A 134 27.02 13.15 -12.36
C LEU A 134 26.23 12.60 -11.17
N THR A 135 25.03 13.12 -10.92
CA THR A 135 24.15 12.64 -9.85
C THR A 135 23.39 11.36 -10.21
N MET A 136 23.33 10.97 -11.50
CA MET A 136 22.54 9.84 -11.98
C MET A 136 22.83 8.50 -11.26
N PRO A 137 24.10 8.11 -11.02
CA PRO A 137 24.40 6.87 -10.28
C PRO A 137 23.94 6.90 -8.82
N PHE A 138 23.77 8.09 -8.25
CA PHE A 138 23.36 8.30 -6.87
C PHE A 138 21.85 8.45 -6.71
N VAL A 139 21.09 8.54 -7.80
CA VAL A 139 19.63 8.75 -7.76
C VAL A 139 18.90 7.73 -6.88
N PRO A 140 19.17 6.40 -6.95
CA PRO A 140 18.51 5.44 -6.07
C PRO A 140 18.74 5.73 -4.57
N LEU A 141 19.97 6.13 -4.22
CA LEU A 141 20.33 6.47 -2.85
C LEU A 141 19.67 7.79 -2.41
N LEU A 142 19.65 8.80 -3.28
CA LEU A 142 19.04 10.10 -3.02
C LEU A 142 17.52 9.98 -2.86
N VAL A 143 16.84 9.25 -3.75
CA VAL A 143 15.40 8.97 -3.65
C VAL A 143 15.09 8.23 -2.36
N THR A 144 15.86 7.18 -2.05
CA THR A 144 15.68 6.41 -0.80
C THR A 144 15.85 7.31 0.43
N GLY A 145 16.95 8.07 0.50
CA GLY A 145 17.24 8.94 1.63
C GLY A 145 16.20 10.03 1.83
N LEU A 146 15.79 10.68 0.74
CA LEU A 146 14.75 11.71 0.76
C LEU A 146 13.40 11.11 1.16
N LEU A 147 13.04 9.95 0.60
CA LEU A 147 11.80 9.25 0.93
C LEU A 147 11.72 8.91 2.42
N PHE A 148 12.79 8.35 3.01
CA PHE A 148 12.83 8.07 4.45
C PHE A 148 12.77 9.36 5.26
N PHE A 149 13.51 10.40 4.87
CA PHE A 149 13.51 11.67 5.59
C PHE A 149 12.11 12.32 5.59
N GLU A 150 11.49 12.49 4.42
CA GLU A 150 10.20 13.15 4.27
C GLU A 150 9.07 12.35 4.93
N SER A 151 9.01 11.04 4.71
CA SER A 151 8.00 10.19 5.34
C SER A 151 8.15 10.14 6.85
N THR A 152 9.39 10.12 7.37
CA THR A 152 9.65 10.13 8.83
C THR A 152 9.26 11.46 9.44
N ALA A 153 9.68 12.57 8.84
CA ALA A 153 9.31 13.90 9.30
C ALA A 153 7.78 14.08 9.32
N ALA A 154 7.09 13.68 8.25
CA ALA A 154 5.64 13.71 8.17
C ALA A 154 4.98 12.81 9.23
N HIS A 155 5.48 11.59 9.44
CA HIS A 155 4.94 10.67 10.44
C HIS A 155 5.14 11.20 11.87
N VAL A 156 6.30 11.78 12.17
CA VAL A 156 6.58 12.41 13.47
C VAL A 156 5.62 13.58 13.69
N LEU A 157 5.43 14.45 12.70
CA LEU A 157 4.47 15.56 12.80
C LEU A 157 3.05 15.07 13.08
N LEU A 158 2.59 14.02 12.37
CA LEU A 158 1.29 13.41 12.60
C LEU A 158 1.19 12.77 13.99
N ARG A 159 2.23 12.10 14.47
CA ARG A 159 2.31 11.52 15.82
C ARG A 159 2.20 12.60 16.90
N LEU A 160 2.92 13.71 16.75
CA LEU A 160 2.92 14.81 17.72
C LEU A 160 1.53 15.44 17.90
N ILE A 161 0.72 15.47 16.84
CA ILE A 161 -0.65 15.99 16.87
C ILE A 161 -1.73 14.90 17.04
N GLY A 162 -1.34 13.65 17.34
CA GLY A 162 -2.26 12.54 17.58
C GLY A 162 -3.01 12.03 16.33
N ALA A 163 -2.54 12.35 15.13
CA ALA A 163 -3.16 12.00 13.84
C ALA A 163 -2.47 10.85 13.08
N ALA A 164 -1.75 9.98 13.80
CA ALA A 164 -1.07 8.80 13.24
C ALA A 164 -1.45 7.50 13.99
N PRO A 165 -2.69 7.01 13.85
CA PRO A 165 -3.13 5.77 14.49
C PRO A 165 -2.52 4.51 13.86
N ARG A 166 -2.05 4.58 12.60
CA ARG A 166 -1.38 3.45 11.91
C ARG A 166 0.15 3.55 12.04
N PRO A 167 0.88 2.43 11.93
CA PRO A 167 2.34 2.44 12.02
C PRO A 167 3.00 3.30 10.93
N PHE A 168 4.30 3.57 11.09
CA PHE A 168 5.11 4.32 10.13
C PHE A 168 5.00 3.76 8.70
N GLU A 169 4.91 2.44 8.56
CA GLU A 169 4.71 1.75 7.27
C GLU A 169 3.58 2.36 6.43
N ALA A 170 2.46 2.73 7.05
CA ALA A 170 1.34 3.35 6.36
C ALA A 170 1.72 4.72 5.75
N THR A 171 2.47 5.54 6.50
CA THR A 171 2.97 6.83 6.00
C THR A 171 4.04 6.61 4.92
N PHE A 172 4.98 5.70 5.15
CA PHE A 172 6.02 5.39 4.17
C PHE A 172 5.44 4.95 2.83
N ARG A 173 4.44 4.05 2.84
CA ARG A 173 3.75 3.57 1.63
C ARG A 173 3.04 4.69 0.88
N VAL A 174 2.42 5.63 1.58
CA VAL A 174 1.82 6.83 0.95
C VAL A 174 2.87 7.63 0.18
N PHE A 175 4.00 7.91 0.81
CA PHE A 175 5.07 8.68 0.18
C PHE A 175 5.70 7.91 -1.00
N ALA A 176 5.96 6.62 -0.81
CA ALA A 176 6.57 5.77 -1.80
C ALA A 176 5.72 5.64 -3.07
N TYR A 177 4.40 5.47 -2.93
CA TYR A 177 3.52 5.45 -4.10
C TYR A 177 3.23 6.84 -4.68
N ALA A 178 3.35 7.90 -3.90
CA ALA A 178 3.25 9.27 -4.40
C ALA A 178 4.40 9.67 -5.34
N GLU A 179 5.54 8.97 -5.29
CA GLU A 179 6.64 9.11 -6.27
C GLU A 179 6.22 8.81 -7.71
N VAL A 180 5.05 8.21 -7.94
CA VAL A 180 4.47 8.14 -9.29
C VAL A 180 4.35 9.52 -9.95
N ALA A 181 4.17 10.59 -9.17
CA ALA A 181 4.14 11.96 -9.67
C ALA A 181 5.45 12.36 -10.37
N SER A 182 6.59 11.76 -10.00
CA SER A 182 7.89 12.02 -10.63
C SER A 182 7.90 11.67 -12.12
N LEU A 183 7.03 10.75 -12.57
CA LEU A 183 6.86 10.45 -14.00
C LEU A 183 6.29 11.62 -14.81
N LEU A 184 5.63 12.58 -14.16
CA LEU A 184 5.18 13.80 -14.83
C LEU A 184 6.37 14.63 -15.34
N LEU A 185 7.56 14.46 -14.77
CA LEU A 185 8.81 15.12 -15.24
C LEU A 185 9.27 14.62 -16.62
N LEU A 186 8.68 13.54 -17.15
CA LEU A 186 8.88 13.12 -18.54
C LEU A 186 8.17 14.07 -19.53
N VAL A 187 7.17 14.83 -19.07
CA VAL A 187 6.42 15.76 -19.91
C VAL A 187 7.17 17.10 -19.98
N PRO A 188 7.52 17.58 -21.18
CA PRO A 188 8.30 18.79 -21.30
C PRO A 188 7.56 20.03 -20.84
N ILE A 189 8.26 20.97 -20.19
CA ILE A 189 7.78 22.30 -19.75
C ILE A 189 6.70 22.25 -18.67
N VAL A 190 5.59 21.54 -18.90
CA VAL A 190 4.44 21.41 -18.00
C VAL A 190 4.72 20.41 -16.87
N GLY A 191 5.54 19.39 -17.13
CA GLY A 191 5.84 18.30 -16.20
C GLY A 191 6.29 18.73 -14.81
N PRO A 192 7.31 19.59 -14.67
CA PRO A 192 7.77 20.09 -13.37
C PRO A 192 6.68 20.78 -12.55
N TYR A 193 5.82 21.58 -13.19
CA TYR A 193 4.71 22.24 -12.50
C TYR A 193 3.65 21.21 -12.10
N ALA A 194 3.24 20.35 -13.03
CA ALA A 194 2.27 19.29 -12.76
C ALA A 194 2.73 18.37 -11.62
N GLN A 195 4.00 17.98 -11.61
CA GLN A 195 4.61 17.16 -10.56
C GLN A 195 4.49 17.82 -9.18
N LYS A 196 4.85 19.11 -9.06
CA LYS A 196 4.81 19.85 -7.79
C LYS A 196 3.41 19.86 -7.15
N PHE A 197 2.38 20.12 -7.95
CA PHE A 197 0.99 20.12 -7.45
C PHE A 197 0.44 18.71 -7.23
N TYR A 198 0.72 17.78 -8.15
CA TYR A 198 0.14 16.46 -8.11
C TYR A 198 0.68 15.62 -6.95
N VAL A 199 1.97 15.72 -6.61
CA VAL A 199 2.53 15.02 -5.45
C VAL A 199 1.87 15.47 -4.14
N VAL A 200 1.61 16.78 -3.97
CA VAL A 200 0.91 17.31 -2.80
C VAL A 200 -0.51 16.74 -2.72
N PHE A 201 -1.21 16.67 -3.85
CA PHE A 201 -2.55 16.07 -3.92
C PHE A 201 -2.54 14.57 -3.56
N LEU A 202 -1.58 13.80 -4.08
CA LEU A 202 -1.43 12.37 -3.76
C LEU A 202 -1.11 12.15 -2.28
N LEU A 203 -0.17 12.91 -1.71
CA LEU A 203 0.20 12.79 -0.31
C LEU A 203 -0.96 13.20 0.61
N LEU A 204 -1.69 14.28 0.28
CA LEU A 204 -2.86 14.70 1.04
C LEU A 204 -3.94 13.60 1.03
N THR A 205 -4.26 13.07 -0.14
CA THR A 205 -5.23 11.97 -0.30
C THR A 205 -4.79 10.72 0.46
N GLY A 206 -3.53 10.32 0.26
CA GLY A 206 -2.94 9.14 0.88
C GLY A 206 -2.90 9.24 2.40
N LEU A 207 -2.43 10.35 2.98
CA LEU A 207 -2.38 10.53 4.44
C LEU A 207 -3.78 10.52 5.07
N ARG A 208 -4.77 11.12 4.41
CA ARG A 208 -6.16 11.11 4.88
C ARG A 208 -6.74 9.70 4.92
N LEU A 209 -6.43 8.86 3.93
CA LEU A 209 -6.90 7.47 3.86
C LEU A 209 -6.08 6.55 4.80
N ALA A 210 -4.76 6.66 4.74
CA ALA A 210 -3.81 5.80 5.44
C ALA A 210 -3.72 6.09 6.93
N GLN A 211 -3.92 7.33 7.37
CA GLN A 211 -3.85 7.69 8.79
C GLN A 211 -5.20 8.14 9.36
N GLY A 212 -6.24 8.29 8.53
CA GLY A 212 -7.50 8.88 9.00
C GLY A 212 -7.34 10.35 9.43
N ALA A 213 -6.26 11.00 9.00
CA ALA A 213 -5.93 12.36 9.41
C ALA A 213 -6.94 13.38 8.86
N GLY A 214 -7.33 14.33 9.70
CA GLY A 214 -8.10 15.51 9.26
C GLY A 214 -7.31 16.38 8.30
N LEU A 215 -7.99 17.28 7.57
CA LEU A 215 -7.35 18.14 6.56
C LEU A 215 -6.22 19.00 7.17
N PRO A 216 -6.38 19.65 8.34
CA PRO A 216 -5.31 20.45 8.93
C PRO A 216 -4.08 19.60 9.31
N ALA A 217 -4.31 18.41 9.89
CA ALA A 217 -3.24 17.49 10.28
C ALA A 217 -2.45 17.00 9.07
N SER A 218 -3.14 16.65 7.98
CA SER A 218 -2.48 16.26 6.74
C SER A 218 -1.67 17.43 6.15
N LEU A 219 -2.19 18.67 6.15
CA LEU A 219 -1.45 19.83 5.65
C LEU A 219 -0.16 20.11 6.47
N ILE A 220 -0.23 19.99 7.80
CA ILE A 220 0.94 20.12 8.68
C ILE A 220 2.00 19.06 8.33
N ALA A 221 1.57 17.82 8.09
CA ALA A 221 2.47 16.73 7.73
C ALA A 221 3.19 16.94 6.38
N LEU A 222 2.66 17.79 5.50
CA LEU A 222 3.26 18.10 4.19
C LEU A 222 4.29 19.24 4.24
N VAL A 223 4.48 19.91 5.38
CA VAL A 223 5.45 21.01 5.53
C VAL A 223 6.85 20.64 5.02
N PRO A 224 7.44 19.47 5.32
CA PRO A 224 8.77 19.10 4.80
C PRO A 224 8.84 19.08 3.27
N VAL A 225 7.78 18.56 2.63
CA VAL A 225 7.69 18.43 1.16
C VAL A 225 7.53 19.80 0.52
N VAL A 226 6.63 20.63 1.07
CA VAL A 226 6.39 21.99 0.56
C VAL A 226 7.65 22.84 0.72
N LEU A 227 8.34 22.74 1.87
CA LEU A 227 9.58 23.44 2.10
C LEU A 227 10.66 23.06 1.08
N ARG A 228 10.84 21.76 0.81
CA ARG A 228 11.75 21.30 -0.25
C ARG A 228 11.37 21.91 -1.61
N GLN A 229 10.08 21.90 -1.97
CA GLN A 229 9.63 22.46 -3.25
C GLN A 229 9.91 23.96 -3.36
N MET A 230 9.82 24.72 -2.26
CA MET A 230 10.13 26.16 -2.23
C MET A 230 11.61 26.45 -2.44
N VAL A 231 12.50 25.56 -1.99
CA VAL A 231 13.95 25.68 -2.24
C VAL A 231 14.30 25.37 -3.71
N GLN A 232 13.40 24.71 -4.45
CA GLN A 232 13.56 24.33 -5.86
C GLN A 232 12.77 25.24 -6.83
N MET A 233 12.39 26.45 -6.41
CA MET A 233 11.77 27.48 -7.26
C MET A 233 12.80 28.56 -7.58
#